data_AF-A0A957VUR1-F1
#
_entry.id   AF-A0A957VUR1-F1
#
_cell.length_a   1.000
_cell.length_b   1.000
_cell.length_c   1.000
_cell.angle_alpha   90.00
_cell.angle_beta   90.00
_cell.angle_gamma   90.00
#
_symmetry.space_group_name_H-M   'P 1'
#
loop_
_entity.id
_entity.type
_entity.pdbx_description
1 polymer ?
#
loop_
_entity_poly.entity_id
_entity_poly.type
_entity_poly.pdbx_seq_one_letter_code
_entity_poly.pdbx_strand_id
1 'polypeptide(L)'
;MELFPALLIGGPPHSGKSVLAYSLTQALRQLGLQHYLLRSCPDGEGDWANESDQALVRLIRIKGSYTSAWVDMIGRDIVRRHVPLLVDVGGKPQGDQESIFGHCTHAILIAATAEALAEWRGYARRAGLTVLAELESSLTEAAVVFEERPLFKARLHGLERGTTQQDPVFQRLVDKLKPYFDYPEQEVRQLHLNTAPVETTIDLDQLARTLGVPHQGQQAFWEPEHIPRLLDELPDDGSLGLYGRGPNWLFAAVAGHSRAAPFYQFDPRLGWVRPVQLHLGSPPEDTLLICQPDESHDVAIYRFTIRHSYLDYLEADGLIVPPPPQDKPLILNGKMPHWLLTGLSIQYQDAPLLAVHQPQSEINVVVSSRLPGFAPGDLYGLGVVG
;
A
#
# COMPACT_ATOMS: atom_id res chain seq x y z
N MET A 1 20.60 -5.84 14.28
CA MET A 1 19.66 -4.90 13.63
C MET A 1 18.47 -4.84 14.56
N GLU A 2 18.27 -3.75 15.28
CA GLU A 2 17.04 -3.60 16.07
C GLU A 2 15.89 -3.54 15.07
N LEU A 3 15.02 -4.55 15.10
CA LEU A 3 13.86 -4.58 14.23
C LEU A 3 12.91 -3.46 14.66
N PHE A 4 12.36 -2.71 13.70
CA PHE A 4 11.26 -1.78 13.96
C PHE A 4 10.13 -2.46 14.74
N PRO A 5 9.26 -1.76 15.48
CA PRO A 5 8.16 -2.41 16.17
C PRO A 5 7.05 -2.84 15.20
N ALA A 6 6.35 -3.90 15.57
CA ALA A 6 5.08 -4.28 14.97
C ALA A 6 4.00 -4.28 16.07
N LEU A 7 3.04 -3.37 15.96
CA LEU A 7 1.95 -3.17 16.91
C LEU A 7 0.67 -3.83 16.38
N LEU A 8 0.23 -4.88 17.06
CA LEU A 8 -1.03 -5.54 16.79
C LEU A 8 -2.21 -4.70 17.30
N ILE A 9 -3.25 -4.55 16.49
CA ILE A 9 -4.54 -3.97 16.89
C ILE A 9 -5.55 -5.11 17.01
N GLY A 10 -5.74 -5.58 18.24
CA GLY A 10 -6.54 -6.76 18.56
C GLY A 10 -7.87 -6.42 19.22
N GLY A 11 -8.87 -7.28 19.04
CA GLY A 11 -10.19 -7.04 19.62
C GLY A 11 -11.30 -7.87 18.97
N PRO A 12 -12.42 -8.13 19.68
CA PRO A 12 -13.53 -8.91 19.15
C PRO A 12 -14.14 -8.25 17.90
N PRO A 13 -15.01 -8.96 17.15
CA PRO A 13 -15.69 -8.38 16.01
C PRO A 13 -16.44 -7.10 16.38
N HIS A 14 -16.52 -6.16 15.44
CA HIS A 14 -17.26 -4.91 15.61
C HIS A 14 -16.78 -3.98 16.74
N SER A 15 -15.55 -4.16 17.24
CA SER A 15 -14.97 -3.27 18.27
C SER A 15 -14.34 -1.98 17.74
N GLY A 16 -14.46 -1.67 16.45
CA GLY A 16 -13.87 -0.45 15.86
C GLY A 16 -12.40 -0.56 15.45
N LYS A 17 -11.78 -1.75 15.47
CA LYS A 17 -10.36 -1.98 15.07
C LYS A 17 -9.96 -1.28 13.76
N SER A 18 -10.68 -1.53 12.67
CA SER A 18 -10.31 -0.99 11.35
C SER A 18 -10.37 0.54 11.31
N VAL A 19 -11.30 1.14 12.07
CA VAL A 19 -11.47 2.61 12.21
C VAL A 19 -10.36 3.19 13.08
N LEU A 20 -10.01 2.53 14.18
CA LEU A 20 -8.88 2.90 15.03
C LEU A 20 -7.56 2.83 14.24
N ALA A 21 -7.32 1.75 13.52
CA ALA A 21 -6.13 1.56 12.70
C ALA A 21 -5.98 2.67 11.63
N TYR A 22 -7.09 3.02 10.98
CA TYR A 22 -7.13 4.13 10.03
C TYR A 22 -6.87 5.48 10.70
N SER A 23 -7.55 5.77 11.82
CA SER A 23 -7.39 7.04 12.54
C SER A 23 -5.95 7.21 13.05
N LEU A 24 -5.35 6.14 13.60
CA LEU A 24 -3.93 6.13 14.00
C LEU A 24 -3.02 6.39 12.80
N THR A 25 -3.29 5.74 11.66
CA THR A 25 -2.51 5.94 10.43
C THR A 25 -2.55 7.41 9.98
N GLN A 26 -3.73 8.05 9.99
CA GLN A 26 -3.87 9.46 9.62
C GLN A 26 -3.13 10.38 10.62
N ALA A 27 -3.29 10.15 11.93
CA ALA A 27 -2.63 10.95 12.95
C ALA A 27 -1.09 10.82 12.88
N LEU A 28 -0.57 9.60 12.72
CA LEU A 28 0.88 9.37 12.58
C LEU A 28 1.42 10.00 11.29
N ARG A 29 0.67 9.96 10.18
CA ARG A 29 1.04 10.66 8.92
C ARG A 29 1.09 12.18 9.10
N GLN A 30 0.13 12.77 9.82
CA GLN A 30 0.14 14.21 10.13
C GLN A 30 1.35 14.62 10.98
N LEU A 31 1.84 13.71 11.83
CA LEU A 31 3.07 13.90 12.61
C LEU A 31 4.36 13.62 11.81
N GLY A 32 4.25 13.21 10.53
CA GLY A 32 5.41 12.86 9.70
C GLY A 32 6.08 11.54 10.08
N LEU A 33 5.42 10.68 10.85
CA LEU A 33 6.00 9.44 11.36
C LEU A 33 5.90 8.32 10.32
N GLN A 34 7.03 7.72 9.96
CA GLN A 34 7.09 6.64 8.98
C GLN A 34 6.52 5.35 9.56
N HIS A 35 5.55 4.76 8.87
CA HIS A 35 4.93 3.50 9.26
C HIS A 35 4.19 2.87 8.07
N TYR A 36 3.82 1.61 8.23
CA TYR A 36 2.94 0.90 7.29
C TYR A 36 1.80 0.22 8.03
N LEU A 37 0.58 0.36 7.50
CA LEU A 37 -0.60 -0.33 8.00
C LEU A 37 -0.77 -1.65 7.25
N LEU A 38 -0.47 -2.76 7.92
CA LEU A 38 -0.66 -4.10 7.40
C LEU A 38 -2.03 -4.64 7.84
N ARG A 39 -2.93 -4.83 6.89
CA ARG A 39 -4.22 -5.51 7.11
C ARG A 39 -3.98 -7.02 7.01
N SER A 40 -4.12 -7.76 8.11
CA SER A 40 -3.86 -9.20 8.13
C SER A 40 -5.08 -10.05 7.81
N CYS A 41 -6.25 -9.43 7.61
CA CYS A 41 -7.50 -10.10 7.26
C CYS A 41 -7.71 -10.09 5.74
N PRO A 42 -7.97 -11.24 5.09
CA PRO A 42 -8.17 -11.34 3.63
C PRO A 42 -9.52 -10.77 3.16
N ASP A 43 -10.19 -9.94 3.95
CA ASP A 43 -11.53 -9.41 3.69
C ASP A 43 -11.57 -8.26 2.67
N GLY A 44 -10.41 -7.89 2.07
CA GLY A 44 -10.30 -6.80 1.09
C GLY A 44 -10.58 -5.41 1.61
N GLU A 45 -10.59 -5.23 2.93
CA GLU A 45 -10.65 -3.91 3.55
C GLU A 45 -9.31 -3.20 3.34
N GLY A 46 -9.29 -2.16 2.50
CA GLY A 46 -8.24 -1.15 2.48
C GLY A 46 -8.75 0.19 3.00
N ASP A 47 -7.94 1.23 2.99
CA ASP A 47 -8.34 2.58 3.44
C ASP A 47 -9.59 3.10 2.69
N TRP A 48 -9.80 2.65 1.45
CA TRP A 48 -11.01 2.90 0.65
C TRP A 48 -12.32 2.46 1.33
N ALA A 49 -12.30 1.43 2.19
CA ALA A 49 -13.50 0.97 2.90
C ALA A 49 -13.96 1.97 3.98
N ASN A 50 -13.04 2.83 4.46
CA ASN A 50 -13.37 3.97 5.31
C ASN A 50 -13.60 5.26 4.49
N GLU A 51 -13.02 5.38 3.30
CA GLU A 51 -13.10 6.60 2.47
C GLU A 51 -14.26 6.59 1.44
N SER A 52 -14.96 5.47 1.25
CA SER A 52 -16.04 5.30 0.25
C SER A 52 -17.44 5.21 0.87
N ASP A 53 -18.48 5.36 0.03
CA ASP A 53 -19.89 5.16 0.40
C ASP A 53 -20.11 3.78 1.04
N GLN A 54 -20.54 3.79 2.31
CA GLN A 54 -20.68 2.60 3.15
C GLN A 54 -21.73 1.61 2.63
N ALA A 55 -22.73 2.07 1.86
CA ALA A 55 -23.68 1.17 1.21
C ALA A 55 -23.00 0.36 0.09
N LEU A 56 -22.10 1.00 -0.67
CA LEU A 56 -21.33 0.39 -1.76
C LEU A 56 -20.24 -0.55 -1.23
N VAL A 57 -19.54 -0.17 -0.15
CA VAL A 57 -18.52 -0.99 0.52
C VAL A 57 -19.08 -2.32 1.02
N ARG A 58 -20.31 -2.32 1.56
CA ARG A 58 -20.98 -3.55 2.02
C ARG A 58 -21.37 -4.48 0.86
N LEU A 59 -21.74 -3.92 -0.29
CA LEU A 59 -22.16 -4.66 -1.48
C LEU A 59 -20.97 -5.30 -2.23
N ILE A 60 -19.79 -4.67 -2.19
CA ILE A 60 -18.61 -5.09 -2.97
C ILE A 60 -17.62 -5.92 -2.12
N ARG A 61 -17.82 -6.02 -0.80
CA ARG A 61 -16.89 -6.75 0.09
C ARG A 61 -16.71 -8.21 -0.34
N ILE A 62 -15.55 -8.51 -0.92
CA ILE A 62 -15.09 -9.88 -1.19
C ILE A 62 -14.45 -10.41 0.10
N LYS A 63 -15.14 -11.31 0.79
CA LYS A 63 -14.54 -12.08 1.90
C LYS A 63 -13.55 -13.08 1.31
N GLY A 64 -12.25 -12.81 1.41
CA GLY A 64 -11.24 -13.82 1.11
C GLY A 64 -11.23 -14.92 2.16
N SER A 65 -10.64 -16.06 1.83
CA SER A 65 -10.41 -17.16 2.75
C SER A 65 -9.04 -17.04 3.42
N TYR A 66 -8.98 -17.33 4.71
CA TYR A 66 -7.70 -17.52 5.41
C TYR A 66 -7.10 -18.86 4.97
N THR A 67 -6.14 -18.82 4.06
CA THR A 67 -5.31 -19.99 3.69
C THR A 67 -4.03 -20.02 4.55
N SER A 68 -3.38 -21.18 4.67
CA SER A 68 -2.07 -21.26 5.33
C SER A 68 -1.04 -20.37 4.62
N ALA A 69 -1.06 -20.35 3.28
CA ALA A 69 -0.21 -19.48 2.47
C ALA A 69 -0.39 -17.99 2.81
N TRP A 70 -1.63 -17.54 3.06
CA TRP A 70 -1.90 -16.17 3.52
C TRP A 70 -1.26 -15.88 4.88
N VAL A 71 -1.42 -16.79 5.84
CA VAL A 71 -0.85 -16.65 7.19
C VAL A 71 0.68 -16.58 7.12
N ASP A 72 1.30 -17.47 6.34
CA ASP A 72 2.75 -17.51 6.14
C ASP A 72 3.27 -16.23 5.47
N MET A 73 2.55 -15.74 4.46
CA MET A 73 2.85 -14.47 3.79
C MET A 73 2.82 -13.30 4.78
N ILE A 74 1.74 -13.16 5.55
CA ILE A 74 1.63 -12.06 6.53
C ILE A 74 2.73 -12.18 7.58
N GLY A 75 3.00 -13.39 8.09
CA GLY A 75 4.09 -13.62 9.04
C GLY A 75 5.45 -13.20 8.47
N ARG A 76 5.74 -13.59 7.22
CA ARG A 76 6.95 -13.17 6.49
C ARG A 76 7.05 -11.65 6.38
N ASP A 77 5.98 -10.96 5.99
CA ASP A 77 5.97 -9.50 5.82
C ASP A 77 6.20 -8.79 7.16
N ILE A 78 5.62 -9.28 8.27
CA ILE A 78 5.87 -8.73 9.61
C ILE A 78 7.32 -8.94 10.02
N VAL A 79 7.87 -10.15 9.83
CA VAL A 79 9.26 -10.46 10.20
C VAL A 79 10.25 -9.62 9.41
N ARG A 80 9.97 -9.35 8.13
CA ARG A 80 10.85 -8.61 7.21
C ARG A 80 10.55 -7.12 7.11
N ARG A 81 9.74 -6.57 8.03
CA ARG A 81 9.31 -5.17 8.00
C ARG A 81 10.47 -4.19 7.90
N HIS A 82 10.28 -3.17 7.05
CA HIS A 82 11.27 -2.11 6.79
C HIS A 82 10.91 -0.79 7.47
N VAL A 83 9.73 -0.71 8.07
CA VAL A 83 9.26 0.42 8.87
C VAL A 83 8.45 -0.11 10.06
N PRO A 84 8.19 0.71 11.08
CA PRO A 84 7.21 0.37 12.10
C PRO A 84 5.86 -0.06 11.50
N LEU A 85 5.27 -1.13 12.01
CA LEU A 85 4.00 -1.65 11.52
C LEU A 85 2.86 -1.41 12.50
N LEU A 86 1.71 -1.00 11.96
CA LEU A 86 0.41 -1.26 12.56
C LEU A 86 -0.15 -2.52 11.90
N VAL A 87 -0.53 -3.52 12.69
CA VAL A 87 -1.05 -4.80 12.20
C VAL A 87 -2.51 -4.94 12.63
N ASP A 88 -3.44 -4.72 11.70
CA ASP A 88 -4.88 -4.84 11.94
C ASP A 88 -5.34 -6.26 11.68
N VAL A 89 -5.82 -6.93 12.74
CA VAL A 89 -6.14 -8.36 12.72
C VAL A 89 -7.65 -8.64 12.76
N GLY A 90 -8.04 -9.79 12.22
CA GLY A 90 -9.42 -10.26 12.26
C GLY A 90 -9.97 -10.42 13.68
N GLY A 91 -11.27 -10.19 13.86
CA GLY A 91 -11.89 -10.22 15.19
C GLY A 91 -12.15 -11.61 15.78
N LYS A 92 -11.96 -12.68 15.00
CA LYS A 92 -12.12 -14.08 15.40
C LYS A 92 -10.93 -14.88 14.86
N PRO A 93 -9.73 -14.76 15.45
CA PRO A 93 -8.60 -15.57 15.00
C PRO A 93 -8.96 -17.06 15.14
N GLN A 94 -8.71 -17.84 14.09
CA GLN A 94 -8.95 -19.28 14.07
C GLN A 94 -7.71 -20.03 13.58
N GLY A 95 -7.43 -21.17 14.20
CA GLY A 95 -6.31 -22.04 13.84
C GLY A 95 -4.98 -21.28 13.81
N ASP A 96 -4.31 -21.38 12.67
CA ASP A 96 -2.94 -20.92 12.45
C ASP A 96 -2.81 -19.40 12.47
N GLN A 97 -3.92 -18.64 12.42
CA GLN A 97 -3.92 -17.18 12.44
C GLN A 97 -3.28 -16.57 13.70
N GLU A 98 -3.33 -17.29 14.83
CA GLU A 98 -2.67 -16.85 16.07
C GLU A 98 -1.14 -16.75 15.91
N SER A 99 -0.55 -17.49 14.95
CA SER A 99 0.89 -17.43 14.69
C SER A 99 1.35 -16.04 14.22
N ILE A 100 0.50 -15.29 13.52
CA ILE A 100 0.74 -13.90 13.10
C ILE A 100 1.09 -13.03 14.32
N PHE A 101 0.42 -13.29 15.45
CA PHE A 101 0.60 -12.51 16.67
C PHE A 101 2.01 -12.69 17.23
N GLY A 102 2.59 -13.88 17.10
CA GLY A 102 3.95 -14.19 17.54
C GLY A 102 5.04 -13.44 16.75
N HIS A 103 4.70 -12.86 15.60
CA HIS A 103 5.61 -11.99 14.85
C HIS A 103 5.51 -10.51 15.26
N CYS A 104 4.47 -10.13 16.00
CA CYS A 104 4.31 -8.78 16.52
C CYS A 104 5.14 -8.58 17.79
N THR A 105 5.34 -7.32 18.17
CA THR A 105 6.14 -6.92 19.35
C THR A 105 5.27 -6.36 20.48
N HIS A 106 4.21 -5.66 20.11
CA HIS A 106 3.35 -4.90 21.01
C HIS A 106 1.88 -5.08 20.60
N ALA A 107 0.96 -4.71 21.48
CA ALA A 107 -0.47 -4.77 21.21
C ALA A 107 -1.24 -3.56 21.74
N ILE A 108 -2.26 -3.15 20.98
CA ILE A 108 -3.37 -2.31 21.40
C ILE A 108 -4.61 -3.20 21.37
N LEU A 109 -5.31 -3.33 22.49
CA LEU A 109 -6.51 -4.15 22.58
C LEU A 109 -7.73 -3.26 22.67
N ILE A 110 -8.76 -3.54 21.88
CA ILE A 110 -10.00 -2.74 21.86
C ILE A 110 -11.26 -3.61 21.83
N ALA A 111 -12.21 -3.36 22.73
CA ALA A 111 -13.48 -4.05 22.79
C ALA A 111 -14.61 -3.13 23.27
N ALA A 112 -15.86 -3.57 23.20
CA ALA A 112 -16.99 -2.80 23.74
C ALA A 112 -17.01 -2.76 25.28
N THR A 113 -16.46 -3.78 25.94
CA THR A 113 -16.36 -3.87 27.40
C THR A 113 -15.03 -4.47 27.86
N ALA A 114 -14.64 -4.22 29.11
CA ALA A 114 -13.41 -4.74 29.69
C ALA A 114 -13.35 -6.28 29.77
N GLU A 115 -14.50 -6.95 29.90
CA GLU A 115 -14.62 -8.42 29.90
C GLU A 115 -14.34 -8.99 28.52
N ALA A 116 -14.80 -8.31 27.47
CA ALA A 116 -14.58 -8.72 26.09
C ALA A 116 -13.10 -8.61 25.65
N LEU A 117 -12.26 -7.93 26.44
CA LEU A 117 -10.81 -7.94 26.27
C LEU A 117 -10.12 -9.19 26.85
N ALA A 118 -10.78 -9.97 27.72
CA ALA A 118 -10.13 -11.06 28.45
C ALA A 118 -9.48 -12.11 27.53
N GLU A 119 -10.20 -12.51 26.47
CA GLU A 119 -9.69 -13.45 25.47
C GLU A 119 -8.46 -12.88 24.74
N TRP A 120 -8.51 -11.59 24.38
CA TRP A 120 -7.43 -10.88 23.68
C TRP A 120 -6.20 -10.63 24.55
N ARG A 121 -6.38 -10.41 25.86
CA ARG A 121 -5.27 -10.44 26.83
C ARG A 121 -4.60 -11.82 26.85
N GLY A 122 -5.40 -12.88 26.71
CA GLY A 122 -4.92 -14.25 26.58
C GLY A 122 -4.07 -14.45 25.32
N TYR A 123 -4.55 -14.00 24.16
CA TYR A 123 -3.79 -14.03 22.90
C TYR A 123 -2.47 -13.27 23.02
N ALA A 124 -2.51 -12.02 23.50
CA ALA A 124 -1.32 -11.19 23.67
C ALA A 124 -0.29 -11.84 24.59
N ARG A 125 -0.72 -12.42 25.72
CA ARG A 125 0.17 -13.12 26.65
C ARG A 125 0.83 -14.34 26.01
N ARG A 126 0.08 -15.19 25.29
CA ARG A 126 0.63 -16.39 24.64
C ARG A 126 1.63 -16.04 23.55
N ALA A 127 1.38 -14.95 22.82
CA ALA A 127 2.27 -14.44 21.79
C ALA A 127 3.46 -13.61 22.33
N GLY A 128 3.54 -13.38 23.65
CA GLY A 128 4.63 -12.59 24.26
C GLY A 128 4.56 -11.09 23.97
N LEU A 129 3.38 -10.56 23.64
CA LEU A 129 3.20 -9.16 23.28
C LEU A 129 3.16 -8.25 24.50
N THR A 130 3.86 -7.12 24.41
CA THR A 130 3.71 -6.04 25.38
C THR A 130 2.46 -5.23 25.05
N VAL A 131 1.44 -5.32 25.90
CA VAL A 131 0.20 -4.53 25.73
C VAL A 131 0.48 -3.08 26.14
N LEU A 132 0.30 -2.16 25.18
CA LEU A 132 0.53 -0.72 25.37
C LEU A 132 -0.73 0.03 25.77
N ALA A 133 -1.89 -0.45 25.29
CA ALA A 133 -3.17 0.15 25.58
C ALA A 133 -4.32 -0.88 25.58
N GLU A 134 -5.30 -0.64 26.45
CA GLU A 134 -6.59 -1.31 26.48
C GLU A 134 -7.70 -0.27 26.33
N LEU A 135 -8.56 -0.45 25.33
CA LEU A 135 -9.53 0.53 24.91
C LEU A 135 -10.95 -0.03 24.99
N GLU A 136 -11.85 0.76 25.55
CA GLU A 136 -13.29 0.56 25.42
C GLU A 136 -13.81 1.37 24.23
N SER A 137 -14.56 0.73 23.33
CA SER A 137 -15.23 1.38 22.21
C SER A 137 -16.69 1.59 22.55
N SER A 138 -17.15 2.84 22.64
CA SER A 138 -18.56 3.18 22.88
C SER A 138 -19.11 4.09 21.78
N LEU A 139 -20.37 3.87 21.40
CA LEU A 139 -21.11 4.77 20.50
C LEU A 139 -21.96 5.79 21.27
N THR A 140 -22.14 5.59 22.57
CA THR A 140 -23.08 6.38 23.39
C THR A 140 -22.38 7.14 24.50
N GLU A 141 -21.39 6.52 25.13
CA GLU A 141 -20.66 7.13 26.24
C GLU A 141 -19.52 8.00 25.73
N ALA A 142 -19.24 9.09 26.44
CA ALA A 142 -18.17 10.02 26.12
C ALA A 142 -16.78 9.38 26.28
N ALA A 143 -15.82 9.87 25.50
CA ALA A 143 -14.43 9.45 25.60
C ALA A 143 -13.83 9.89 26.95
N VAL A 144 -13.06 9.00 27.59
CA VAL A 144 -12.43 9.27 28.88
C VAL A 144 -11.15 8.43 29.07
N VAL A 145 -10.13 9.00 29.71
CA VAL A 145 -8.95 8.23 30.17
C VAL A 145 -9.24 7.67 31.55
N PHE A 146 -9.12 6.35 31.71
CA PHE A 146 -9.26 5.68 33.01
C PHE A 146 -7.92 5.60 33.75
N GLU A 147 -6.84 5.31 33.02
CA GLU A 147 -5.51 5.07 33.58
C GLU A 147 -4.44 5.44 32.55
N GLU A 148 -3.40 6.20 32.94
CA GLU A 148 -2.28 6.52 32.03
C GLU A 148 -1.08 5.57 32.18
N ARG A 149 -0.90 5.00 33.38
CA ARG A 149 0.24 4.17 33.77
C ARG A 149 -0.16 3.12 34.82
N PRO A 150 0.44 1.91 34.81
CA PRO A 150 1.49 1.47 33.87
C PRO A 150 0.97 1.16 32.46
N LEU A 151 -0.31 0.84 32.32
CA LEU A 151 -0.98 0.53 31.06
C LEU A 151 -1.96 1.66 30.72
N PHE A 152 -1.96 2.12 29.47
CA PHE A 152 -2.94 3.14 29.05
C PHE A 152 -4.32 2.51 28.91
N LYS A 153 -5.29 2.97 29.68
CA LYS A 153 -6.69 2.52 29.61
C LYS A 153 -7.60 3.70 29.35
N ALA A 154 -8.44 3.57 28.34
CA ALA A 154 -9.34 4.64 27.97
C ALA A 154 -10.60 4.10 27.28
N ARG A 155 -11.62 4.95 27.22
CA ARG A 155 -12.76 4.78 26.34
C ARG A 155 -12.67 5.77 25.19
N LEU A 156 -12.86 5.27 23.98
CA LEU A 156 -13.03 6.06 22.77
C LEU A 156 -14.51 6.12 22.39
N HIS A 157 -14.93 7.28 21.90
CA HIS A 157 -16.30 7.52 21.47
C HIS A 157 -16.39 7.60 19.94
N GLY A 158 -17.39 6.96 19.34
CA GLY A 158 -17.73 7.20 17.93
C GLY A 158 -16.74 6.62 16.92
N LEU A 159 -16.20 5.41 17.18
CA LEU A 159 -15.43 4.64 16.19
C LEU A 159 -16.35 4.07 15.08
N GLU A 160 -16.95 4.98 14.32
CA GLU A 160 -17.83 4.70 13.19
C GLU A 160 -17.04 4.67 11.88
N ARG A 161 -17.49 3.87 10.92
CA ARG A 161 -16.85 3.85 9.60
C ARG A 161 -17.11 5.18 8.88
N GLY A 162 -16.12 5.67 8.14
CA GLY A 162 -16.20 6.98 7.49
C GLY A 162 -15.77 8.16 8.37
N THR A 163 -15.42 7.92 9.64
CA THR A 163 -14.94 8.97 10.53
C THR A 163 -13.46 8.81 10.84
N THR A 164 -12.80 9.93 11.13
CA THR A 164 -11.45 9.95 11.69
C THR A 164 -11.55 10.46 13.11
N GLN A 165 -10.94 9.74 14.06
CA GLN A 165 -10.89 10.21 15.44
C GLN A 165 -9.87 11.32 15.63
N GLN A 166 -10.30 12.36 16.34
CA GLN A 166 -9.48 13.51 16.70
C GLN A 166 -9.77 13.98 18.14
N ASP A 167 -10.53 13.19 18.91
CA ASP A 167 -10.88 13.56 20.26
C ASP A 167 -9.61 13.64 21.17
N PRO A 168 -9.65 14.42 22.27
CA PRO A 168 -8.49 14.59 23.14
C PRO A 168 -7.94 13.28 23.74
N VAL A 169 -8.80 12.29 23.99
CA VAL A 169 -8.41 10.98 24.53
C VAL A 169 -7.70 10.16 23.46
N PHE A 170 -8.17 10.21 22.22
CA PHE A 170 -7.47 9.66 21.07
C PHE A 170 -6.09 10.31 20.88
N GLN A 171 -5.98 11.64 21.04
CA GLN A 171 -4.67 12.30 20.95
C GLN A 171 -3.71 11.83 22.06
N ARG A 172 -4.20 11.58 23.28
CA ARG A 172 -3.37 10.97 24.35
C ARG A 172 -2.89 9.57 23.99
N LEU A 173 -3.72 8.77 23.31
CA LEU A 173 -3.29 7.47 22.78
C LEU A 173 -2.19 7.66 21.72
N VAL A 174 -2.34 8.61 20.78
CA VAL A 174 -1.32 8.91 19.78
C VAL A 174 0.00 9.32 20.46
N ASP A 175 -0.04 10.21 21.44
CA ASP A 175 1.16 10.64 22.19
C ASP A 175 1.85 9.46 22.90
N LYS A 176 1.07 8.51 23.44
CA LYS A 176 1.57 7.29 24.08
C LYS A 176 2.27 6.36 23.09
N LEU A 177 1.79 6.31 21.85
CA LEU A 177 2.30 5.42 20.80
C LEU A 177 3.45 6.03 20.01
N LYS A 178 3.54 7.37 19.94
CA LYS A 178 4.55 8.10 19.17
C LYS A 178 5.98 7.54 19.32
N PRO A 179 6.49 7.23 20.53
CA PRO A 179 7.87 6.73 20.68
C PRO A 179 8.18 5.44 19.92
N TYR A 180 7.16 4.65 19.56
CA TYR A 180 7.32 3.42 18.77
C TYR A 180 7.36 3.69 17.26
N PHE A 181 7.16 4.93 16.83
CA PHE A 181 7.15 5.33 15.42
C PHE A 181 8.13 6.48 15.13
N ASP A 182 8.72 7.08 16.16
CA ASP A 182 9.60 8.24 16.10
C ASP A 182 11.03 7.83 15.72
N TYR A 183 11.17 7.31 14.50
CA TYR A 183 12.45 7.03 13.88
C TYR A 183 12.85 8.19 12.98
N PRO A 184 14.09 8.70 13.09
CA PRO A 184 14.55 9.78 12.21
C PRO A 184 14.42 9.39 10.74
N GLU A 185 13.67 10.17 9.97
CA GLU A 185 13.37 9.84 8.57
C GLU A 185 14.65 9.66 7.73
N GLN A 186 15.68 10.48 7.99
CA GLN A 186 16.97 10.38 7.31
C GLN A 186 17.70 9.07 7.62
N GLU A 187 17.60 8.54 8.84
CA GLU A 187 18.23 7.27 9.21
C GLU A 187 17.51 6.09 8.56
N VAL A 188 16.17 6.10 8.56
CA VAL A 188 15.35 5.08 7.88
C VAL A 188 15.61 5.10 6.37
N ARG A 189 15.66 6.31 5.79
CA ARG A 189 16.02 6.52 4.38
C ARG A 189 17.39 5.96 4.06
N GLN A 190 18.41 6.32 4.85
CA GLN A 190 19.77 5.83 4.64
C GLN A 190 19.87 4.31 4.78
N LEU A 191 19.15 3.72 5.74
CA LEU A 191 19.06 2.26 5.89
C LEU A 191 18.51 1.61 4.62
N HIS A 192 17.42 2.14 4.05
CA HIS A 192 16.84 1.62 2.82
C HIS A 192 17.78 1.79 1.62
N LEU A 193 18.37 2.97 1.44
CA LEU A 193 19.31 3.23 0.35
C LEU A 193 20.55 2.34 0.44
N ASN A 194 21.09 2.12 1.64
CA ASN A 194 22.25 1.23 1.86
C ASN A 194 21.96 -0.25 1.58
N THR A 195 20.68 -0.65 1.55
CA THR A 195 20.27 -2.02 1.25
C THR A 195 19.78 -2.19 -0.18
N ALA A 196 19.90 -1.14 -1.00
CA ALA A 196 19.54 -1.21 -2.40
C ALA A 196 20.40 -2.28 -3.12
N PRO A 197 19.77 -3.13 -3.95
CA PRO A 197 20.47 -4.24 -4.63
C PRO A 197 21.26 -3.77 -5.86
N VAL A 198 21.44 -2.47 -6.04
CA VAL A 198 22.04 -1.80 -7.20
C VAL A 198 22.83 -0.58 -6.75
N GLU A 199 23.88 -0.26 -7.51
CA GLU A 199 24.74 0.89 -7.23
C GLU A 199 24.00 2.22 -7.46
N THR A 200 23.31 2.35 -8.60
CA THR A 200 22.56 3.56 -8.93
C THR A 200 21.16 3.49 -8.35
N THR A 201 20.93 4.23 -7.28
CA THR A 201 19.61 4.39 -6.66
C THR A 201 19.16 5.84 -6.72
N ILE A 202 17.97 6.06 -7.28
CA ILE A 202 17.33 7.36 -7.40
C ILE A 202 16.39 7.56 -6.21
N ASP A 203 16.72 8.51 -5.36
CA ASP A 203 15.80 9.06 -4.37
C ASP A 203 14.90 10.09 -5.06
N LEU A 204 13.62 9.77 -5.22
CA LEU A 204 12.65 10.62 -5.91
C LEU A 204 12.49 11.99 -5.25
N ASP A 205 12.50 12.08 -3.92
CA ASP A 205 12.36 13.37 -3.25
C ASP A 205 13.62 14.23 -3.44
N GLN A 206 14.80 13.59 -3.50
CA GLN A 206 16.04 14.31 -3.81
C GLN A 206 16.08 14.77 -5.27
N LEU A 207 15.72 13.89 -6.21
CA LEU A 207 15.68 14.23 -7.64
C LEU A 207 14.65 15.32 -7.93
N ALA A 208 13.47 15.24 -7.32
CA ALA A 208 12.43 16.26 -7.41
C ALA A 208 12.96 17.66 -7.06
N ARG A 209 13.77 17.78 -5.99
CA ARG A 209 14.38 19.05 -5.60
C ARG A 209 15.35 19.57 -6.64
N THR A 210 16.18 18.70 -7.20
CA THR A 210 17.10 19.05 -8.29
C THR A 210 16.35 19.55 -9.51
N LEU A 211 15.21 18.93 -9.83
CA LEU A 211 14.37 19.30 -10.97
C LEU A 211 13.47 20.53 -10.73
N GLY A 212 13.38 21.01 -9.50
CA GLY A 212 12.53 22.14 -9.13
C GLY A 212 11.04 21.78 -9.05
N VAL A 213 10.71 20.51 -8.86
CA VAL A 213 9.33 20.03 -8.66
C VAL A 213 8.75 20.63 -7.37
N PRO A 214 7.45 20.98 -7.29
CA PRO A 214 6.85 21.49 -6.06
C PRO A 214 6.90 20.47 -4.91
N HIS A 215 7.03 20.95 -3.66
CA HIS A 215 7.07 20.10 -2.46
C HIS A 215 6.20 20.65 -1.32
N GLN A 216 5.67 19.75 -0.49
CA GLN A 216 5.13 20.09 0.83
C GLN A 216 5.84 19.24 1.87
N GLY A 217 6.61 19.89 2.74
CA GLY A 217 7.53 19.19 3.63
C GLY A 217 8.59 18.42 2.84
N GLN A 218 8.70 17.12 3.06
CA GLN A 218 9.64 16.25 2.35
C GLN A 218 9.06 15.65 1.05
N GLN A 219 7.73 15.69 0.86
CA GLN A 219 7.05 15.02 -0.26
C GLN A 219 7.02 15.90 -1.51
N ALA A 220 7.44 15.32 -2.64
CA ALA A 220 7.31 15.93 -3.97
C ALA A 220 5.89 15.77 -4.58
N PHE A 221 5.43 16.80 -5.29
CA PHE A 221 4.21 16.76 -6.11
C PHE A 221 4.57 16.66 -7.59
N TRP A 222 4.60 15.42 -8.07
CA TRP A 222 4.87 15.12 -9.47
C TRP A 222 3.65 15.42 -10.35
N GLU A 223 3.90 16.06 -11.49
CA GLU A 223 2.94 16.30 -12.56
C GLU A 223 3.46 15.63 -13.83
N PRO A 224 2.59 15.23 -14.77
CA PRO A 224 3.00 14.52 -15.99
C PRO A 224 4.08 15.25 -16.79
N GLU A 225 4.06 16.59 -16.82
CA GLU A 225 5.06 17.42 -17.49
C GLU A 225 6.48 17.30 -16.93
N HIS A 226 6.63 16.76 -15.71
CA HIS A 226 7.95 16.50 -15.11
C HIS A 226 8.60 15.22 -15.65
N ILE A 227 7.87 14.33 -16.32
CA ILE A 227 8.42 13.04 -16.78
C ILE A 227 9.60 13.21 -17.73
N PRO A 228 9.54 14.02 -18.81
CA PRO A 228 10.67 14.14 -19.74
C PRO A 228 11.97 14.51 -19.03
N ARG A 229 11.93 15.55 -18.19
CA ARG A 229 13.10 16.03 -17.44
C ARG A 229 13.59 15.00 -16.43
N LEU A 230 12.69 14.24 -15.82
CA LEU A 230 13.07 13.14 -14.94
C LEU A 230 13.83 12.07 -15.71
N LEU A 231 13.31 11.64 -16.86
CA LEU A 231 13.92 10.57 -17.66
C LEU A 231 15.27 10.98 -18.24
N ASP A 232 15.46 12.26 -18.60
CA ASP A 232 16.73 12.79 -19.08
C ASP A 232 17.86 12.75 -18.02
N GLU A 233 17.53 12.73 -16.73
CA GLU A 233 18.50 12.62 -15.63
C GLU A 233 18.82 11.16 -15.26
N LEU A 234 18.09 10.18 -15.81
CA LEU A 234 18.31 8.78 -15.54
C LEU A 234 19.41 8.20 -16.45
N PRO A 235 20.19 7.23 -15.96
CA PRO A 235 21.17 6.55 -16.81
C PRO A 235 20.48 5.66 -17.85
N ASP A 236 20.95 5.73 -19.10
CA ASP A 236 20.39 4.99 -20.25
C ASP A 236 20.65 3.46 -20.22
N ASP A 237 21.70 3.00 -19.53
CA ASP A 237 22.21 1.61 -19.63
C ASP A 237 22.59 0.94 -18.28
N GLY A 238 22.14 1.50 -17.16
CA GLY A 238 22.47 1.03 -15.81
C GLY A 238 21.35 0.26 -15.11
N SER A 239 21.71 -0.66 -14.20
CA SER A 239 20.73 -1.19 -13.24
C SER A 239 20.26 -0.06 -12.32
N LEU A 240 18.95 0.07 -12.12
CA LEU A 240 18.35 1.23 -11.47
C LEU A 240 17.50 0.82 -10.27
N GLY A 241 17.70 1.51 -9.16
CA GLY A 241 16.85 1.43 -7.97
C GLY A 241 16.02 2.71 -7.86
N LEU A 242 14.71 2.59 -7.63
CA LEU A 242 13.82 3.72 -7.40
C LEU A 242 13.32 3.72 -5.95
N TYR A 243 13.68 4.77 -5.21
CA TYR A 243 13.29 4.99 -3.82
C TYR A 243 12.39 6.22 -3.69
N GLY A 244 11.39 6.14 -2.82
CA GLY A 244 10.52 7.27 -2.47
C GLY A 244 9.07 7.08 -2.88
N ARG A 245 8.29 8.15 -2.80
CA ARG A 245 6.86 8.14 -3.14
C ARG A 245 6.64 8.90 -4.45
N GLY A 246 5.67 8.44 -5.22
CA GLY A 246 5.30 9.05 -6.48
C GLY A 246 4.03 8.44 -7.05
N PRO A 247 3.42 9.07 -8.05
CA PRO A 247 2.25 8.54 -8.72
C PRO A 247 2.60 7.30 -9.55
N ASN A 248 1.58 6.48 -9.84
CA ASN A 248 1.73 5.19 -10.50
C ASN A 248 2.43 5.29 -11.87
N TRP A 249 2.08 6.32 -12.66
CA TRP A 249 2.62 6.58 -13.98
C TRP A 249 4.11 6.93 -13.95
N LEU A 250 4.60 7.48 -12.84
CA LEU A 250 6.02 7.81 -12.69
C LEU A 250 6.84 6.52 -12.58
N PHE A 251 6.41 5.61 -11.72
CA PHE A 251 7.03 4.29 -11.60
C PHE A 251 6.99 3.52 -12.93
N ALA A 252 5.86 3.57 -13.64
CA ALA A 252 5.70 2.96 -14.95
C ALA A 252 6.65 3.55 -16.01
N ALA A 253 6.77 4.87 -16.08
CA ALA A 253 7.67 5.55 -17.02
C ALA A 253 9.15 5.22 -16.75
N VAL A 254 9.57 5.25 -15.49
CA VAL A 254 10.95 4.87 -15.11
C VAL A 254 11.24 3.41 -15.41
N ALA A 255 10.31 2.50 -15.10
CA ALA A 255 10.46 1.09 -15.41
C ALA A 255 10.57 0.86 -16.93
N GLY A 256 9.75 1.52 -17.74
CA GLY A 256 9.85 1.47 -19.20
C GLY A 256 11.16 2.06 -19.74
N HIS A 257 11.68 3.11 -19.10
CA HIS A 257 12.95 3.73 -19.47
C HIS A 257 14.17 2.83 -19.20
N SER A 258 14.15 2.03 -18.13
CA SER A 258 15.25 1.09 -17.82
C SER A 258 15.44 -0.03 -18.86
N ARG A 259 14.52 -0.20 -19.82
CA ARG A 259 14.60 -1.17 -20.93
C ARG A 259 14.93 -2.59 -20.40
N ALA A 260 16.03 -3.17 -20.87
CA ALA A 260 16.48 -4.52 -20.50
C ALA A 260 17.38 -4.53 -19.25
N ALA A 261 17.72 -3.36 -18.68
CA ALA A 261 18.53 -3.31 -17.48
C ALA A 261 17.69 -3.70 -16.24
N PRO A 262 18.32 -4.29 -15.21
CA PRO A 262 17.64 -4.61 -13.96
C PRO A 262 17.03 -3.35 -13.30
N PHE A 263 15.72 -3.36 -13.09
CA PHE A 263 15.00 -2.33 -12.36
C PHE A 263 14.52 -2.86 -11.00
N TYR A 264 14.67 -2.03 -9.98
CA TYR A 264 14.21 -2.28 -8.63
C TYR A 264 13.45 -1.08 -8.10
N GLN A 265 12.44 -1.33 -7.28
CA GLN A 265 11.71 -0.30 -6.56
C GLN A 265 11.58 -0.66 -5.09
N PHE A 266 11.63 0.34 -4.23
CA PHE A 266 11.41 0.14 -2.81
C PHE A 266 9.91 0.15 -2.48
N ASP A 267 9.43 -0.92 -1.86
CA ASP A 267 8.08 -1.04 -1.32
C ASP A 267 8.17 -1.11 0.22
N PRO A 268 7.47 -0.25 0.99
CA PRO A 268 7.59 -0.24 2.46
C PRO A 268 7.23 -1.56 3.15
N ARG A 269 6.43 -2.40 2.49
CA ARG A 269 6.04 -3.72 2.98
C ARG A 269 7.04 -4.80 2.58
N LEU A 270 7.48 -4.80 1.31
CA LEU A 270 8.29 -5.89 0.75
C LEU A 270 9.80 -5.60 0.77
N GLY A 271 10.19 -4.33 0.86
CA GLY A 271 11.56 -3.84 0.67
C GLY A 271 11.87 -3.61 -0.80
N TRP A 272 13.13 -3.79 -1.18
CA TRP A 272 13.55 -3.73 -2.58
C TRP A 272 13.03 -4.93 -3.37
N VAL A 273 12.17 -4.67 -4.35
CA VAL A 273 11.59 -5.68 -5.23
C VAL A 273 11.85 -5.33 -6.69
N ARG A 274 11.84 -6.36 -7.55
CA ARG A 274 11.83 -6.19 -8.99
C ARG A 274 10.39 -6.07 -9.47
N PRO A 275 10.13 -5.52 -10.67
CA PRO A 275 8.89 -5.79 -11.38
C PRO A 275 8.67 -7.30 -11.50
N VAL A 276 7.44 -7.75 -11.35
CA VAL A 276 7.08 -9.14 -11.60
C VAL A 276 7.28 -9.48 -13.07
N GLN A 277 7.75 -10.69 -13.35
CA GLN A 277 7.89 -11.16 -14.73
C GLN A 277 6.54 -11.66 -15.20
N LEU A 278 6.05 -11.13 -16.31
CA LEU A 278 4.79 -11.53 -16.91
C LEU A 278 5.05 -12.22 -18.25
N HIS A 279 4.10 -13.01 -18.72
CA HIS A 279 4.19 -13.70 -20.00
C HIS A 279 3.02 -13.32 -20.89
N LEU A 280 3.28 -13.06 -22.17
CA LEU A 280 2.20 -12.82 -23.13
C LEU A 280 1.56 -14.14 -23.53
N GLY A 281 0.23 -14.18 -23.52
CA GLY A 281 -0.53 -15.35 -23.95
C GLY A 281 -2.00 -15.24 -23.56
N SER A 282 -2.71 -16.35 -23.63
CA SER A 282 -4.08 -16.44 -23.12
C SER A 282 -4.03 -16.79 -21.62
N PRO A 283 -4.48 -15.90 -20.72
CA PRO A 283 -4.53 -16.21 -19.30
C PRO A 283 -5.45 -17.41 -19.03
N PRO A 284 -5.10 -18.31 -18.10
CA PRO A 284 -5.98 -19.41 -17.72
C PRO A 284 -7.24 -18.90 -16.99
N GLU A 285 -8.32 -19.69 -16.99
CA GLU A 285 -9.61 -19.29 -16.40
C GLU A 285 -9.53 -18.96 -14.90
N ASP A 286 -8.57 -19.55 -14.19
CA ASP A 286 -8.30 -19.37 -12.77
C ASP A 286 -7.20 -18.35 -12.46
N THR A 287 -6.73 -17.59 -13.45
CA THR A 287 -5.70 -16.55 -13.28
C THR A 287 -6.03 -15.59 -12.12
N LEU A 288 -5.03 -15.27 -11.29
CA LEU A 288 -5.17 -14.31 -10.19
C LEU A 288 -5.28 -12.86 -10.67
N LEU A 289 -4.83 -12.58 -11.90
CA LEU A 289 -4.89 -11.28 -12.54
C LEU A 289 -5.81 -11.35 -13.76
N ILE A 290 -6.97 -10.72 -13.64
CA ILE A 290 -8.00 -10.69 -14.68
C ILE A 290 -7.78 -9.44 -15.52
N CYS A 291 -7.63 -9.60 -16.83
CA CYS A 291 -7.65 -8.52 -17.80
C CYS A 291 -9.01 -8.50 -18.51
N GLN A 292 -9.66 -7.34 -18.52
CA GLN A 292 -10.85 -7.06 -19.33
C GLN A 292 -10.47 -6.06 -20.42
N PRO A 293 -10.17 -6.52 -21.64
CA PRO A 293 -9.96 -5.65 -22.78
C PRO A 293 -11.25 -4.91 -23.16
N ASP A 294 -11.17 -3.61 -23.27
CA ASP A 294 -12.17 -2.75 -23.92
C ASP A 294 -11.49 -2.12 -25.15
N GLU A 295 -11.72 -2.73 -26.30
CA GLU A 295 -11.06 -2.34 -27.54
C GLU A 295 -12.04 -1.56 -28.43
N SER A 296 -11.75 -0.26 -28.58
CA SER A 296 -12.37 0.55 -29.62
C SER A 296 -11.51 0.53 -30.88
N HIS A 297 -11.99 1.20 -31.94
CA HIS A 297 -11.23 1.35 -33.18
C HIS A 297 -9.91 2.09 -32.95
N ASP A 298 -9.90 3.10 -32.06
CA ASP A 298 -8.79 4.06 -31.94
C ASP A 298 -7.89 3.81 -30.72
N VAL A 299 -8.36 3.03 -29.73
CA VAL A 299 -7.60 2.74 -28.50
C VAL A 299 -8.04 1.42 -27.88
N ALA A 300 -7.08 0.69 -27.32
CA ALA A 300 -7.34 -0.43 -26.41
C ALA A 300 -7.20 0.04 -24.95
N ILE A 301 -8.15 -0.34 -24.11
CA ILE A 301 -8.08 -0.13 -22.66
C ILE A 301 -8.04 -1.50 -22.00
N TYR A 302 -6.94 -1.83 -21.33
CA TYR A 302 -6.83 -3.08 -20.59
C TYR A 302 -7.11 -2.80 -19.12
N ARG A 303 -8.28 -3.24 -18.65
CA ARG A 303 -8.70 -3.11 -17.26
C ARG A 303 -8.27 -4.34 -16.47
N PHE A 304 -7.28 -4.17 -15.62
CA PHE A 304 -6.76 -5.20 -14.74
C PHE A 304 -7.45 -5.18 -13.38
N THR A 305 -7.87 -6.37 -12.93
CA THR A 305 -8.47 -6.58 -11.61
C THR A 305 -7.83 -7.81 -10.97
N ILE A 306 -7.46 -7.71 -9.70
CA ILE A 306 -7.01 -8.86 -8.93
C ILE A 306 -8.24 -9.69 -8.57
N ARG A 307 -8.24 -10.99 -8.89
CA ARG A 307 -9.39 -11.90 -8.68
C ARG A 307 -9.85 -11.91 -7.23
N HIS A 308 -8.88 -11.91 -6.33
CA HIS A 308 -9.10 -11.80 -4.89
C HIS A 308 -8.86 -10.36 -4.43
N SER A 309 -9.18 -10.10 -3.17
CA SER A 309 -8.89 -8.83 -2.51
C SER A 309 -7.40 -8.43 -2.51
N TYR A 310 -6.52 -9.37 -2.83
CA TYR A 310 -5.08 -9.24 -2.71
C TYR A 310 -4.35 -10.24 -3.63
N LEU A 311 -3.13 -9.89 -4.05
CA LEU A 311 -2.20 -10.72 -4.83
C LEU A 311 -0.83 -10.72 -4.15
N ASP A 312 -0.27 -11.89 -3.81
CA ASP A 312 1.09 -11.98 -3.31
C ASP A 312 2.08 -11.67 -4.44
N TYR A 313 3.10 -10.89 -4.14
CA TYR A 313 4.20 -10.60 -5.05
C TYR A 313 4.84 -11.89 -5.61
N LEU A 314 5.00 -12.93 -4.78
CA LEU A 314 5.57 -14.21 -5.23
C LEU A 314 4.62 -15.04 -6.09
N GLU A 315 3.31 -14.85 -5.95
CA GLU A 315 2.30 -15.53 -6.78
C GLU A 315 2.07 -14.80 -8.12
N ALA A 316 2.49 -13.54 -8.20
CA ALA A 316 2.34 -12.72 -9.39
C ALA A 316 3.41 -13.00 -10.46
N ASP A 317 4.53 -13.62 -10.07
CA ASP A 317 5.62 -13.94 -10.98
C ASP A 317 5.21 -15.07 -11.94
N GLY A 318 5.44 -14.88 -13.23
CA GLY A 318 5.06 -15.81 -14.29
C GLY A 318 3.59 -15.75 -14.70
N LEU A 319 2.80 -14.79 -14.19
CA LEU A 319 1.40 -14.63 -14.61
C LEU A 319 1.31 -14.34 -16.11
N ILE A 320 0.31 -14.95 -16.75
CA ILE A 320 0.04 -14.77 -18.18
C ILE A 320 -0.92 -13.59 -18.36
N VAL A 321 -0.60 -12.67 -19.25
CA VAL A 321 -1.40 -11.49 -19.62
C VAL A 321 -1.62 -11.46 -21.13
N PRO A 322 -2.74 -10.90 -21.62
CA PRO A 322 -3.00 -10.84 -23.07
C PRO A 322 -1.92 -10.04 -23.80
N PRO A 323 -1.61 -10.36 -25.06
CA PRO A 323 -0.68 -9.57 -25.88
C PRO A 323 -1.18 -8.13 -26.05
N PRO A 324 -0.30 -7.11 -26.16
CA PRO A 324 -0.74 -5.75 -26.44
C PRO A 324 -1.27 -5.63 -27.87
N PRO A 325 -2.12 -4.62 -28.16
CA PRO A 325 -2.45 -4.28 -29.54
C PRO A 325 -1.20 -3.90 -30.33
N GLN A 326 -1.16 -4.26 -31.63
CA GLN A 326 -0.03 -3.96 -32.50
C GLN A 326 -0.18 -2.64 -33.26
N ASP A 327 -1.41 -2.15 -33.43
CA ASP A 327 -1.77 -1.09 -34.37
C ASP A 327 -2.44 0.12 -33.70
N LYS A 328 -2.76 0.05 -32.40
CA LYS A 328 -3.41 1.13 -31.66
C LYS A 328 -2.77 1.36 -30.29
N PRO A 329 -2.93 2.57 -29.73
CA PRO A 329 -2.52 2.88 -28.36
C PRO A 329 -3.17 1.97 -27.31
N LEU A 330 -2.43 1.72 -26.23
CA LEU A 330 -2.88 0.93 -25.08
C LEU A 330 -2.92 1.80 -23.82
N ILE A 331 -4.06 1.76 -23.11
CA ILE A 331 -4.22 2.35 -21.78
C ILE A 331 -4.31 1.22 -20.75
N LEU A 332 -3.43 1.25 -19.76
CA LEU A 332 -3.52 0.40 -18.57
C LEU A 332 -4.41 1.06 -17.53
N ASN A 333 -5.45 0.34 -17.10
CA ASN A 333 -6.38 0.78 -16.06
C ASN A 333 -6.53 -0.31 -15.01
N GLY A 334 -6.69 0.07 -13.75
CA GLY A 334 -6.92 -0.87 -12.66
C GLY A 334 -6.25 -0.43 -11.36
N LYS A 335 -6.79 -0.91 -10.24
CA LYS A 335 -6.19 -0.72 -8.93
C LYS A 335 -5.20 -1.85 -8.67
N MET A 336 -3.91 -1.54 -8.70
CA MET A 336 -2.85 -2.52 -8.51
C MET A 336 -1.62 -1.91 -7.81
N PRO A 337 -0.80 -2.74 -7.16
CA PRO A 337 0.49 -2.30 -6.61
C PRO A 337 1.46 -1.84 -7.71
N HIS A 338 2.39 -0.95 -7.36
CA HIS A 338 3.38 -0.43 -8.32
C HIS A 338 4.22 -1.56 -8.96
N TRP A 339 4.65 -2.56 -8.19
CA TRP A 339 5.48 -3.66 -8.69
C TRP A 339 4.77 -4.47 -9.80
N LEU A 340 3.43 -4.52 -9.79
CA LEU A 340 2.64 -5.16 -10.84
C LEU A 340 2.53 -4.24 -12.05
N LEU A 341 2.23 -2.97 -11.82
CA LEU A 341 2.12 -1.98 -12.89
C LEU A 341 3.43 -1.82 -13.65
N THR A 342 4.58 -1.79 -12.97
CA THR A 342 5.88 -1.73 -13.63
C THR A 342 6.16 -2.99 -14.44
N GLY A 343 5.73 -4.16 -13.96
CA GLY A 343 5.82 -5.41 -14.72
C GLY A 343 4.98 -5.36 -16.00
N LEU A 344 3.74 -4.88 -15.90
CA LEU A 344 2.87 -4.65 -17.07
C LEU A 344 3.47 -3.61 -18.03
N SER A 345 4.07 -2.54 -17.49
CA SER A 345 4.64 -1.45 -18.30
C SER A 345 5.84 -1.93 -19.11
N ILE A 346 6.71 -2.75 -18.51
CA ILE A 346 7.81 -3.41 -19.22
C ILE A 346 7.26 -4.40 -20.24
N GLN A 347 6.28 -5.22 -19.86
CA GLN A 347 5.73 -6.25 -20.73
C GLN A 347 5.00 -5.68 -21.96
N TYR A 348 4.44 -4.48 -21.84
CA TYR A 348 3.70 -3.78 -22.89
C TYR A 348 4.45 -2.61 -23.54
N GLN A 349 5.76 -2.48 -23.31
CA GLN A 349 6.60 -1.45 -23.93
C GLN A 349 6.59 -1.49 -25.47
N ASP A 350 6.14 -2.62 -26.04
CA ASP A 350 6.03 -2.81 -27.48
C ASP A 350 4.80 -2.21 -28.14
N ALA A 351 3.81 -1.79 -27.35
CA ALA A 351 2.63 -1.09 -27.87
C ALA A 351 3.06 0.21 -28.61
N PRO A 352 2.33 0.64 -29.65
CA PRO A 352 2.61 1.89 -30.35
C PRO A 352 2.68 3.10 -29.40
N LEU A 353 1.77 3.14 -28.43
CA LEU A 353 1.76 4.09 -27.32
C LEU A 353 1.23 3.36 -26.09
N LEU A 354 1.86 3.57 -24.94
CA LEU A 354 1.44 3.06 -23.66
C LEU A 354 1.13 4.22 -22.71
N ALA A 355 -0.08 4.25 -22.18
CA ALA A 355 -0.49 5.20 -21.15
C ALA A 355 -1.01 4.49 -19.91
N VAL A 356 -0.87 5.14 -18.75
CA VAL A 356 -1.40 4.69 -17.47
C VAL A 356 -2.53 5.62 -17.03
N HIS A 357 -3.67 5.05 -16.69
CA HIS A 357 -4.80 5.79 -16.17
C HIS A 357 -4.61 6.15 -14.68
N GLN A 358 -4.88 7.41 -14.34
CA GLN A 358 -4.85 7.93 -12.96
C GLN A 358 -6.28 8.33 -12.56
N PRO A 359 -7.01 7.50 -11.79
CA PRO A 359 -8.42 7.74 -11.48
C PRO A 359 -8.70 9.05 -10.75
N GLN A 360 -7.81 9.49 -9.86
CA GLN A 360 -8.00 10.68 -9.02
C GLN A 360 -8.10 11.98 -9.82
N SER A 361 -7.49 12.00 -11.00
CA SER A 361 -7.45 13.17 -11.88
C SER A 361 -8.13 12.91 -13.22
N GLU A 362 -8.68 11.70 -13.42
CA GLU A 362 -9.27 11.23 -14.68
C GLU A 362 -8.39 11.46 -15.93
N ILE A 363 -7.07 11.35 -15.76
CA ILE A 363 -6.09 11.53 -16.84
C ILE A 363 -5.49 10.20 -17.27
N ASN A 364 -5.04 10.11 -18.52
CA ASN A 364 -4.18 9.03 -18.99
C ASN A 364 -2.81 9.63 -19.34
N VAL A 365 -1.79 9.23 -18.61
CA VAL A 365 -0.43 9.74 -18.79
C VAL A 365 0.35 8.79 -19.68
N VAL A 366 0.89 9.30 -20.77
CA VAL A 366 1.79 8.54 -21.65
C VAL A 366 3.05 8.21 -20.87
N VAL A 367 3.41 6.93 -20.79
CA VAL A 367 4.62 6.45 -20.10
C VAL A 367 5.66 5.91 -21.07
N SER A 368 5.24 5.54 -22.28
CA SER A 368 6.11 5.16 -23.40
C SER A 368 5.38 5.42 -24.71
N SER A 369 6.09 5.83 -25.76
CA SER A 369 5.52 6.06 -27.09
C SER A 369 6.53 5.81 -28.19
N ARG A 370 6.05 5.21 -29.27
CA ARG A 370 6.70 5.08 -30.58
C ARG A 370 5.98 5.88 -31.66
N LEU A 371 4.82 6.46 -31.32
CA LEU A 371 4.04 7.30 -32.21
C LEU A 371 4.67 8.70 -32.28
N PRO A 372 4.87 9.25 -33.49
CA PRO A 372 5.29 10.63 -33.65
C PRO A 372 4.31 11.59 -32.98
N GLY A 373 4.83 12.56 -32.24
CA GLY A 373 4.01 13.60 -31.59
C GLY A 373 3.48 13.25 -30.20
N PHE A 374 3.85 12.09 -29.64
CA PHE A 374 3.61 11.75 -28.25
C PHE A 374 4.92 11.35 -27.56
N ALA A 375 5.18 11.94 -26.40
CA ALA A 375 6.31 11.67 -25.52
C ALA A 375 5.83 11.22 -24.13
N PRO A 376 6.67 10.52 -23.35
CA PRO A 376 6.38 10.27 -21.94
C PRO A 376 6.08 11.58 -21.19
N GLY A 377 4.98 11.64 -20.45
CA GLY A 377 4.48 12.85 -19.78
C GLY A 377 3.30 13.52 -20.48
N ASP A 378 3.08 13.24 -21.77
CA ASP A 378 1.91 13.74 -22.48
C ASP A 378 0.62 13.11 -21.96
N LEU A 379 -0.50 13.80 -22.18
CA LEU A 379 -1.83 13.30 -21.83
C LEU A 379 -2.49 12.68 -23.07
N TYR A 380 -3.01 11.48 -22.94
CA TYR A 380 -3.68 10.76 -24.03
C TYR A 380 -5.19 10.64 -23.79
N GLY A 381 -5.99 10.88 -24.83
CA GLY A 381 -7.43 10.58 -24.81
C GLY A 381 -8.26 11.40 -23.80
N LEU A 382 -7.85 12.63 -23.47
CA LEU A 382 -8.69 13.55 -22.69
C LEU A 382 -9.86 14.03 -23.55
N GLY A 383 -10.91 13.21 -23.59
CA GLY A 383 -12.16 13.46 -24.27
C GLY A 383 -13.02 12.20 -24.30
N VAL A 384 -14.21 12.29 -23.69
CA VAL A 384 -15.28 11.29 -23.60
C VAL A 384 -15.21 10.33 -22.40
N VAL A 385 -15.57 10.86 -21.22
CA VAL A 385 -16.48 10.15 -20.33
C VAL A 385 -17.69 11.06 -20.16
N GLY A 386 -18.78 10.72 -20.85
CA GLY A 386 -20.11 11.28 -20.66
C GLY A 386 -21.02 10.23 -20.04
#